data_AF-A0A6A5AY76-F1
#
_entry.id   AF-A0A6A5AY76-F1
#
_cell.length_a   1.000
_cell.length_b   1.000
_cell.length_c   1.000
_cell.angle_alpha   90.00
_cell.angle_beta   90.00
_cell.angle_gamma   90.00
#
_symmetry.space_group_name_H-M   'P 1'
#
loop_
_entity.id
_entity.type
_entity.pdbx_description
1 polymer ?
#
loop_
_entity_poly.entity_id
_entity_poly.type
_entity_poly.pdbx_seq_one_letter_code
_entity_poly.pdbx_strand_id
1 'polypeptide(L)'
;MMDGSMDVDAAVESLRALKLGSDMTGHSRSKGGGFDEVHDHAVRVREHYEALMVDQAKRSHMVAQENLQLRSMLGTMENQNQALRQTVHALEGYRDKAEAQQAQIDQLQNEMRTLKQSNYSLQVYLQQADHSRSMGHLPRPPDVY
;
A
#
# COMPACT_ATOMS: atom_id res chain seq x y z
N MET A 1 -7.42 -11.55 -21.71
CA MET A 1 -6.86 -12.57 -22.63
C MET A 1 -7.33 -13.91 -22.10
N MET A 2 -8.47 -14.39 -22.61
CA MET A 2 -8.55 -15.56 -23.51
C MET A 2 -8.28 -16.86 -22.75
N ASP A 3 -9.27 -17.32 -21.99
CA ASP A 3 -9.36 -18.73 -21.58
C ASP A 3 -10.84 -19.16 -21.54
N GLY A 4 -11.42 -19.26 -22.73
CA GLY A 4 -12.78 -19.76 -22.97
C GLY A 4 -12.88 -20.58 -24.27
N SER A 5 -11.73 -20.94 -24.84
CA SER A 5 -11.64 -21.63 -26.13
C SER A 5 -11.65 -23.15 -26.00
N MET A 6 -11.28 -23.71 -24.84
CA MET A 6 -11.03 -25.15 -24.70
C MET A 6 -12.32 -25.98 -24.52
N ASP A 7 -13.44 -25.35 -24.18
CA ASP A 7 -14.72 -26.04 -23.95
C ASP A 7 -15.57 -26.17 -25.23
N VAL A 8 -15.44 -25.23 -26.17
CA VAL A 8 -16.19 -25.24 -27.43
C VAL A 8 -15.66 -26.35 -28.34
N ASP A 9 -14.34 -26.52 -28.42
CA ASP A 9 -13.74 -27.55 -29.26
C ASP A 9 -14.06 -28.97 -28.73
N ALA A 10 -14.04 -29.18 -27.40
CA ALA A 10 -14.44 -30.44 -26.78
C ALA A 10 -15.93 -30.75 -26.96
N ALA A 11 -16.80 -29.73 -26.87
CA ALA A 11 -18.22 -29.86 -27.15
C ALA A 11 -18.49 -30.18 -28.64
N VAL A 12 -17.76 -29.54 -29.56
CA VAL A 12 -17.86 -29.79 -31.00
C VAL A 12 -17.37 -31.20 -31.37
N GLU A 13 -16.31 -31.68 -30.72
CA GLU A 13 -15.77 -33.02 -30.94
C GLU A 13 -16.72 -34.11 -30.39
N SER A 14 -17.35 -33.86 -29.24
CA SER A 14 -18.41 -34.73 -28.69
C SER A 14 -19.64 -34.78 -29.61
N LEU A 15 -20.05 -33.64 -30.17
CA LEU A 15 -21.16 -33.56 -31.12
C LEU A 15 -20.85 -34.31 -32.43
N ARG A 16 -19.60 -34.24 -32.91
CA ARG A 16 -19.13 -35.01 -34.07
C ARG A 16 -19.13 -36.52 -33.80
N ALA A 17 -18.68 -36.94 -32.62
CA ALA A 17 -18.71 -38.35 -32.22
C ALA A 17 -20.15 -38.91 -32.17
N LEU A 18 -21.09 -38.14 -31.62
CA LEU A 18 -22.52 -38.51 -31.59
C LEU A 18 -23.14 -38.54 -32.99
N LYS A 19 -22.79 -37.60 -33.87
CA LYS A 19 -23.27 -37.58 -35.26
C LYS A 19 -22.76 -38.78 -36.08
N LEU A 20 -21.50 -39.18 -35.89
CA LEU A 20 -20.94 -40.38 -36.52
C LEU A 20 -21.60 -41.67 -36.00
N GLY A 21 -21.99 -41.72 -34.72
CA GLY A 21 -22.79 -42.82 -34.17
C GLY A 21 -24.22 -42.88 -34.74
N SER A 22 -24.83 -41.72 -34.99
CA SER A 22 -26.17 -41.60 -35.61
C SER A 22 -26.18 -42.05 -37.08
N ASP A 23 -25.14 -41.76 -37.86
CA ASP A 23 -25.08 -42.14 -39.27
C ASP A 23 -24.81 -43.65 -39.46
N MET A 24 -24.17 -44.30 -38.47
CA MET A 24 -23.89 -45.75 -38.48
C MET A 24 -25.05 -46.61 -37.94
N THR A 25 -26.01 -46.01 -37.23
CA THR A 25 -27.19 -46.71 -36.68
C THR A 25 -28.38 -46.75 -37.64
N GLY A 26 -28.33 -46.01 -38.75
CA GLY A 26 -29.38 -46.00 -39.78
C GLY A 26 -29.46 -47.24 -40.70
N HIS A 27 -28.50 -48.18 -40.61
CA HIS A 27 -28.39 -49.30 -41.58
C HIS A 27 -28.58 -50.72 -41.01
N SER A 28 -28.91 -50.89 -39.73
CA SER A 28 -29.11 -52.23 -39.14
C SER A 28 -30.53 -52.44 -38.65
N ARG A 29 -31.39 -52.91 -39.56
CA ARG A 29 -32.63 -53.61 -39.22
C ARG A 29 -32.27 -54.90 -38.47
N SER A 30 -32.39 -54.92 -37.15
CA SER A 30 -32.44 -56.16 -36.37
C SER A 30 -33.25 -55.99 -35.08
N LYS A 31 -34.37 -56.72 -35.03
CA LYS A 31 -35.09 -57.31 -33.88
C LYS A 31 -35.09 -56.57 -32.53
N GLY A 32 -36.31 -56.30 -32.04
CA GLY A 32 -36.67 -55.74 -30.73
C GLY A 32 -35.76 -56.12 -29.56
N GLY A 33 -34.96 -55.14 -29.15
CA GLY A 33 -34.05 -55.18 -27.99
C GLY A 33 -33.22 -53.90 -27.83
N GLY A 34 -32.97 -53.15 -28.91
CA GLY A 34 -32.08 -51.97 -28.88
C GLY A 34 -32.67 -50.66 -28.38
N PHE A 35 -34.00 -50.53 -28.22
CA PHE A 35 -34.59 -49.27 -27.74
C PHE A 35 -34.31 -49.05 -26.24
N ASP A 36 -34.40 -50.10 -25.44
CA ASP A 36 -34.08 -50.05 -24.00
C ASP A 36 -32.58 -49.83 -23.76
N GLU A 37 -31.69 -50.46 -24.53
CA GLU A 37 -30.24 -50.23 -24.40
C GLU A 37 -29.81 -48.81 -24.78
N VAL A 38 -30.40 -48.25 -25.85
CA VAL A 38 -30.14 -46.86 -26.27
C VAL A 38 -30.74 -45.87 -25.27
N HIS A 39 -31.93 -46.16 -24.73
CA HIS A 39 -32.56 -45.35 -23.68
C HIS A 39 -31.72 -45.35 -22.40
N ASP A 40 -31.29 -46.52 -21.93
CA ASP A 40 -30.44 -46.69 -20.75
C ASP A 40 -29.08 -46.00 -20.92
N HIS A 41 -28.49 -46.05 -22.11
CA HIS A 41 -27.27 -45.32 -22.41
C HIS A 41 -27.49 -43.81 -22.38
N ALA A 42 -28.58 -43.31 -22.96
CA ALA A 42 -28.93 -41.89 -22.93
C ALA A 42 -29.19 -41.39 -21.49
N VAL A 43 -29.82 -42.20 -20.64
CA VAL A 43 -30.02 -41.88 -19.22
C VAL A 43 -28.68 -41.79 -18.48
N ARG A 44 -27.80 -42.78 -18.64
CA ARG A 44 -26.45 -42.76 -18.01
C ARG A 44 -25.62 -41.56 -18.46
N VAL A 45 -25.68 -41.22 -19.74
CA VAL A 45 -24.99 -40.05 -20.29
C VAL A 45 -25.55 -38.77 -19.69
N ARG A 46 -26.87 -38.64 -19.58
CA ARG A 46 -27.53 -37.49 -18.94
C ARG A 46 -27.09 -37.35 -17.48
N GLU A 47 -27.15 -38.43 -16.71
CA GLU A 47 -26.73 -38.44 -15.29
C GLU A 47 -25.25 -38.07 -15.13
N HIS A 48 -24.39 -38.53 -16.05
CA HIS A 48 -22.98 -38.17 -16.04
C HIS A 48 -22.76 -36.67 -16.33
N TYR A 49 -23.46 -36.11 -17.31
CA TYR A 49 -23.41 -34.68 -17.60
C TYR A 49 -23.97 -33.84 -16.43
N GLU A 50 -25.06 -34.28 -15.81
CA GLU A 50 -25.61 -33.64 -14.61
C GLU A 50 -24.57 -33.65 -13.47
N ALA A 51 -23.88 -34.76 -13.25
CA ALA A 51 -22.82 -34.86 -12.24
C ALA A 51 -21.64 -33.91 -12.53
N LEU A 52 -21.20 -33.84 -13.79
CA LEU A 52 -20.13 -32.92 -14.21
C LEU A 52 -20.53 -31.45 -14.06
N MET A 53 -21.77 -31.11 -14.43
CA MET A 53 -22.32 -29.76 -14.25
C MET A 53 -22.35 -29.34 -12.78
N VAL A 54 -22.77 -30.24 -11.89
CA VAL A 54 -22.79 -30.00 -10.44
C VAL A 54 -21.38 -29.81 -9.90
N ASP A 55 -20.43 -30.64 -10.32
CA ASP A 55 -19.03 -30.52 -9.89
C ASP A 55 -18.39 -29.21 -10.39
N GLN A 56 -18.64 -28.85 -11.64
CA GLN A 56 -18.19 -27.58 -12.23
C GLN A 56 -18.79 -26.38 -11.48
N ALA A 57 -20.08 -26.43 -11.14
CA ALA A 57 -20.73 -25.37 -10.36
C ALA A 57 -20.10 -25.23 -8.96
N LYS A 58 -19.77 -26.34 -8.29
CA LYS A 58 -19.06 -26.33 -7.00
C LYS A 58 -17.68 -25.72 -7.11
N ARG A 59 -16.88 -26.13 -8.10
CA ARG A 59 -15.54 -25.56 -8.34
C ARG A 59 -15.60 -24.07 -8.63
N SER A 60 -16.52 -23.66 -9.51
CA SER A 60 -16.74 -22.25 -9.84
C SER A 60 -17.11 -21.44 -8.59
N HIS A 61 -17.99 -21.98 -7.74
CA HIS A 61 -18.37 -21.32 -6.49
C HIS A 61 -17.19 -21.16 -5.52
N MET A 62 -16.36 -22.19 -5.35
CA MET A 62 -15.16 -22.10 -4.50
C MET A 62 -14.18 -21.04 -5.02
N VAL A 63 -13.91 -21.02 -6.33
CA VAL A 63 -13.04 -20.02 -6.95
C VAL A 63 -13.60 -18.60 -6.80
N ALA A 64 -14.92 -18.43 -6.92
CA ALA A 64 -15.57 -17.14 -6.71
C ALA A 64 -15.42 -16.67 -5.25
N GLN A 65 -15.55 -17.58 -4.28
CA GLN A 65 -15.36 -17.29 -2.87
C GLN A 65 -13.91 -16.90 -2.55
N GLU A 66 -12.93 -17.65 -3.08
CA GLU A 66 -11.51 -17.34 -2.93
C GLU A 66 -11.17 -15.97 -3.54
N ASN A 67 -11.70 -15.66 -4.73
CA ASN A 67 -11.52 -14.36 -5.35
C ASN A 67 -12.10 -13.22 -4.50
N LEU A 68 -13.26 -13.42 -3.89
CA LEU A 68 -13.87 -12.43 -3.01
C LEU A 68 -13.00 -12.19 -1.77
N GLN A 69 -12.46 -13.25 -1.17
CA GLN A 69 -11.55 -13.16 -0.03
C GLN A 69 -10.25 -12.43 -0.40
N LEU A 70 -9.63 -12.77 -1.54
CA LEU A 70 -8.41 -12.12 -2.01
C LEU A 70 -8.64 -10.64 -2.30
N ARG A 71 -9.77 -10.28 -2.93
CA ARG A 71 -10.14 -8.88 -3.16
C ARG A 71 -10.34 -8.11 -1.86
N SER A 72 -10.97 -8.72 -0.86
CA SER A 72 -11.11 -8.10 0.46
C SER A 72 -9.76 -7.86 1.12
N MET A 73 -8.87 -8.86 1.08
CA MET A 73 -7.53 -8.75 1.66
C MET A 73 -6.70 -7.68 0.94
N LEU A 74 -6.78 -7.62 -0.39
CA LEU A 74 -6.15 -6.57 -1.19
C LEU A 74 -6.65 -5.18 -0.78
N GLY A 75 -7.96 -4.99 -0.66
CA GLY A 75 -8.53 -3.71 -0.22
C GLY A 75 -8.08 -3.32 1.19
N THR A 76 -7.97 -4.26 2.13
CA THR A 76 -7.38 -4.00 3.45
C THR A 76 -5.92 -3.56 3.35
N MET A 77 -5.10 -4.23 2.55
CA MET A 77 -3.70 -3.88 2.35
C MET A 77 -3.52 -2.52 1.68
N GLU A 78 -4.36 -2.17 0.71
CA GLU A 78 -4.37 -0.87 0.05
C GLU A 78 -4.69 0.25 1.06
N ASN A 79 -5.70 0.05 1.89
CA ASN A 79 -6.06 1.00 2.96
C ASN A 79 -4.91 1.20 3.96
N GLN A 80 -4.26 0.11 4.38
CA GLN A 80 -3.09 0.18 5.25
C GLN A 80 -1.93 0.92 4.58
N ASN A 81 -1.67 0.67 3.29
CA ASN A 81 -0.63 1.38 2.55
C ASN A 81 -0.91 2.88 2.47
N GLN A 82 -2.17 3.27 2.24
CA GLN A 82 -2.58 4.66 2.22
C GLN A 82 -2.40 5.34 3.59
N ALA A 83 -2.79 4.66 4.68
CA ALA A 83 -2.60 5.16 6.03
C ALA A 83 -1.10 5.35 6.37
N LEU A 84 -0.25 4.41 5.94
CA LEU A 84 1.20 4.53 6.10
C LEU A 84 1.76 5.73 5.33
N ARG A 85 1.33 5.95 4.08
CA ARG A 85 1.75 7.13 3.28
C ARG A 85 1.36 8.44 3.95
N GLN A 86 0.14 8.53 4.48
CA GLN A 86 -0.30 9.70 5.24
C GLN A 86 0.56 9.93 6.48
N THR A 87 0.90 8.86 7.20
CA THR A 87 1.77 8.92 8.38
C THR A 87 3.17 9.41 8.01
N VAL A 88 3.75 8.91 6.90
CA VAL A 88 5.05 9.36 6.39
C VAL A 88 5.03 10.85 6.08
N HIS A 89 4.00 11.33 5.37
CA HIS A 89 3.86 12.77 5.09
C HIS A 89 3.72 13.62 6.36
N ALA A 90 3.01 13.13 7.37
CA ALA A 90 2.94 13.83 8.66
C ALA A 90 4.32 13.90 9.34
N LEU A 91 5.10 12.81 9.30
CA LEU A 91 6.46 12.76 9.85
C LEU A 91 7.42 13.70 9.12
N GLU A 92 7.33 13.78 7.79
CA GLU A 92 8.06 14.78 6.99
C GLU A 92 7.72 16.20 7.46
N GLY A 93 6.45 16.52 7.65
CA GLY A 93 6.03 17.84 8.18
C GLY A 93 6.52 18.12 9.60
N TYR A 94 6.64 17.10 10.46
CA TYR A 94 7.26 17.26 11.78
C TYR A 94 8.77 17.49 11.69
N ARG A 95 9.44 16.81 10.77
CA ARG A 95 10.87 16.99 10.52
C ARG A 95 11.16 18.42 10.06
N ASP A 96 10.40 18.94 9.09
CA ASP A 96 10.58 20.31 8.60
C ASP A 96 10.41 21.35 9.72
N LYS A 97 9.43 21.14 10.61
CA LYS A 97 9.24 21.99 11.79
C LYS A 97 10.40 21.89 12.77
N ALA A 98 10.95 20.70 12.99
CA ALA A 98 12.10 20.50 13.86
C ALA A 98 13.35 21.20 13.29
N GLU A 99 13.58 21.10 11.98
CA GLU A 99 14.68 21.80 11.30
C GLU A 99 14.53 23.33 11.41
N ALA A 100 13.31 23.85 11.23
CA ALA A 100 13.03 25.29 11.42
C ALA A 100 13.25 25.75 12.87
N GLN A 101 12.83 24.95 13.85
CA GLN A 101 13.07 25.23 15.27
C GLN A 101 14.56 25.24 15.61
N GLN A 102 15.33 24.28 15.05
CA GLN A 102 16.78 24.24 15.25
C GLN A 102 17.46 25.50 14.71
N ALA A 103 17.08 25.96 13.51
CA ALA A 103 17.61 27.19 12.94
C ALA A 103 17.31 28.42 13.83
N GLN A 104 16.11 28.49 14.41
CA GLN A 104 15.74 29.55 15.35
C GLN A 104 16.58 29.49 16.64
N ILE A 105 16.82 28.29 17.18
CA ILE A 105 17.68 28.10 18.35
C ILE A 105 19.10 28.58 18.05
N ASP A 106 19.66 28.22 16.90
CA ASP A 106 21.02 28.62 16.50
C ASP A 106 21.12 30.15 16.35
N GLN A 107 20.10 30.80 15.78
CA GLN A 107 20.03 32.26 15.72
C GLN A 107 20.05 32.89 17.12
N LEU A 108 19.18 32.43 18.02
CA LEU A 108 19.09 32.96 19.39
C LEU A 108 20.40 32.74 20.18
N GLN A 109 21.08 31.62 19.96
CA GLN A 109 22.39 31.37 20.57
C GLN A 109 23.46 32.35 20.09
N ASN A 110 23.45 32.70 18.79
CA ASN A 110 24.36 33.70 18.23
C ASN A 110 24.07 35.10 18.76
N GLU A 111 22.79 35.48 18.87
CA GLU A 111 22.37 36.75 19.48
C GLU A 111 22.82 36.84 20.94
N MET A 112 22.61 35.78 21.74
CA MET A 112 23.11 35.72 23.12
C MET A 112 24.63 35.89 23.20
N ARG A 113 25.39 35.25 22.29
CA ARG A 113 26.86 35.36 22.28
C ARG A 113 27.28 36.81 22.00
N THR A 114 26.63 37.45 21.04
CA THR A 114 26.86 38.85 20.68
C THR A 114 26.53 39.78 21.85
N LEU A 115 25.39 39.56 22.51
CA LEU A 115 24.98 40.34 23.69
C LEU A 115 25.98 40.17 24.85
N LYS A 116 26.44 38.95 25.13
CA LYS A 116 27.46 38.69 26.16
C LYS A 116 28.76 39.43 25.87
N GLN A 117 29.22 39.42 24.63
CA GLN A 117 30.44 40.14 24.23
C GLN A 117 30.27 41.66 24.34
N SER A 118 29.13 42.19 23.90
CA SER A 118 28.80 43.61 24.03
C SER A 118 28.74 44.04 25.51
N ASN A 119 28.09 43.25 26.36
CA ASN A 119 27.99 43.51 27.79
C ASN A 119 29.37 43.50 28.46
N TYR A 120 30.23 42.52 28.14
CA TYR A 120 31.61 42.49 28.62
C TYR A 120 32.40 43.73 28.20
N SER A 121 32.29 44.14 26.93
CA SER A 121 32.98 45.32 26.41
C SER A 121 32.54 46.61 27.13
N LEU A 122 31.24 46.74 27.39
CA LEU A 122 30.68 47.85 28.16
C LEU A 122 31.17 47.84 29.62
N GLN A 123 31.22 46.67 30.27
CA GLN A 123 31.75 46.55 31.63
C GLN A 123 33.21 46.99 31.70
N VAL A 124 34.04 46.57 30.74
CA VAL A 124 35.45 46.99 30.66
C VAL A 124 35.56 48.51 30.47
N TYR A 125 34.77 49.08 29.56
CA TYR A 125 34.75 50.53 29.33
C TYR A 125 34.35 51.33 30.58
N LEU A 126 33.30 50.89 31.29
CA LEU A 126 32.86 51.52 32.53
C LEU A 126 33.93 51.44 33.63
N GLN A 127 34.56 50.28 33.80
CA GLN A 127 35.67 50.14 34.76
C GLN A 127 36.82 51.10 34.43
N GLN A 128 37.19 51.25 33.16
CA GLN A 128 38.23 52.19 32.75
C GLN A 128 37.83 53.65 33.01
N ALA A 129 36.57 54.02 32.74
CA ALA A 129 36.05 55.36 33.01
C ALA A 129 36.05 55.70 34.51
N ASP A 130 35.68 54.74 35.37
CA ASP A 130 35.70 54.91 36.83
C ASP A 130 37.13 55.04 37.38
N HIS A 131 38.08 54.24 36.88
CA HIS A 131 39.51 54.40 37.24
C HIS A 131 40.06 55.76 36.78
N SER A 132 39.65 56.24 35.61
CA SER A 132 40.05 57.56 35.09
C SER A 132 39.53 58.71 35.95
N ARG A 133 38.29 58.59 36.48
CA ARG A 133 37.72 59.58 37.41
C ARG A 133 38.37 59.52 38.80
N SER A 134 38.71 58.32 39.28
CA SER A 134 39.41 58.11 40.55
C SER A 134 40.83 58.73 40.55
N MET A 135 41.54 58.66 39.42
CA MET A 135 42.88 59.26 39.26
C MET A 135 42.87 60.79 39.07
N GLY A 136 41.69 61.42 38.96
CA GLY A 136 41.53 62.88 38.89
C GLY A 136 41.61 63.60 40.23
N HIS A 137 41.78 62.87 41.34
CA HIS A 137 41.96 63.41 42.69
C HIS A 137 43.40 63.22 43.18
N LEU A 138 44.37 63.75 42.43
CA LEU A 138 45.68 64.01 43.01
C LEU A 138 45.48 65.07 44.13
N PRO A 139 45.98 64.83 45.36
CA PRO A 139 45.87 65.83 46.41
C PRO A 139 46.55 67.11 45.95
N ARG A 140 45.83 68.23 46.02
CA ARG A 140 46.39 69.55 45.76
C ARG A 140 47.57 69.73 46.73
N PRO A 141 48.78 70.07 46.25
CA PRO A 141 49.91 70.32 47.14
C PRO A 141 49.53 71.46 48.09
N PRO A 142 49.93 71.39 49.38
CA PRO A 142 49.55 72.40 50.36
C PRO A 142 50.05 73.77 49.90
N ASP A 143 49.18 74.77 49.92
CA ASP A 143 49.58 76.17 49.72
C ASP A 143 50.48 76.56 50.90
N VAL A 144 51.75 76.86 50.60
CA VAL A 144 52.73 77.31 51.58
C VAL A 144 52.84 78.83 51.45
N TYR A 145 51.95 79.56 52.14
CA TYR A 145 52.08 80.99 52.45
C TYR A 145 51.46 81.29 53.81
#